data_AF-A0A7K3RQV9-F1
#
_entry.id   AF-A0A7K3RQV9-F1
#
_cell.length_a   1.000
_cell.length_b   1.000
_cell.length_c   1.000
_cell.angle_alpha   90.00
_cell.angle_beta   90.00
_cell.angle_gamma   90.00
#
_symmetry.space_group_name_H-M   'P 1'
#
loop_
_entity.id
_entity.type
_entity.pdbx_description
1 polymer ?
#
loop_
_entity_poly.entity_id
_entity_poly.type
_entity_poly.pdbx_seq_one_letter_code
_entity_poly.pdbx_strand_id
1 'polypeptide(L)' 'GEAEQWYRQAAARGHRRAALHLGAILEQRGELKEAGRWYLTSAKDGEPRAACALGFLLRDAGDEESAAVWWL' A
#
# COMPACT_ATOMS: atom_id res chain seq x y z
N GLY A 1 -2.45 -15.52 1.93
CA GLY A 1 -3.24 -16.52 1.15
C GLY A 1 -2.71 -16.60 -0.26
N GLU A 2 -3.06 -17.63 -1.04
CA GLU A 2 -2.51 -17.84 -2.39
C GLU A 2 -2.64 -16.59 -3.30
N ALA A 3 -3.79 -15.89 -3.24
CA ALA A 3 -4.02 -14.64 -3.97
C ALA A 3 -3.01 -13.52 -3.63
N GLU A 4 -2.56 -13.42 -2.38
CA GLU A 4 -1.56 -12.43 -1.96
C GLU A 4 -0.19 -12.73 -2.58
N GLN A 5 0.18 -14.01 -2.70
CA GLN A 5 1.44 -14.37 -3.34
C GLN A 5 1.42 -14.02 -4.84
N TRP A 6 0.28 -14.25 -5.49
CA TRP A 6 0.07 -13.82 -6.88
C TRP A 6 0.15 -12.30 -7.02
N TYR A 7 -0.49 -11.53 -6.12
CA TYR A 7 -0.38 -10.08 -6.13
C TYR A 7 1.04 -9.60 -5.83
N ARG A 8 1.79 -10.24 -4.92
CA ARG A 8 3.22 -9.94 -4.68
C ARG A 8 4.07 -10.13 -5.92
N GLN A 9 3.93 -11.27 -6.61
CA GLN A 9 4.69 -11.50 -7.84
C GLN A 9 4.32 -10.50 -8.94
N ALA A 10 3.03 -10.23 -9.12
CA ALA A 10 2.58 -9.27 -10.13
C ALA A 10 3.01 -7.84 -9.79
N ALA A 11 2.91 -7.43 -8.53
CA ALA A 11 3.38 -6.13 -8.05
C ALA A 11 4.90 -5.98 -8.19
N ALA A 12 5.66 -7.04 -7.89
CA ALA A 12 7.11 -7.07 -8.10
C ALA A 12 7.52 -6.95 -9.58
N ARG A 13 6.62 -7.33 -10.50
CA ARG A 13 6.79 -7.17 -11.96
C ARG A 13 6.30 -5.81 -12.48
N GLY A 14 5.92 -4.88 -11.60
CA GLY A 14 5.44 -3.54 -11.97
C GLY A 14 3.95 -3.50 -12.34
N HIS A 15 3.16 -4.51 -11.98
CA HIS A 15 1.73 -4.48 -12.24
C HIS A 15 1.03 -3.56 -11.23
N ARG A 16 0.84 -2.28 -11.59
CA ARG A 16 0.28 -1.24 -10.71
C ARG A 16 -1.02 -1.63 -10.00
N ARG A 17 -1.97 -2.28 -10.67
CA ARG A 17 -3.22 -2.75 -10.03
C ARG A 17 -2.98 -3.87 -9.01
N ALA A 18 -1.98 -4.71 -9.22
CA ALA A 18 -1.64 -5.76 -8.26
C ALA A 18 -1.00 -5.16 -7.01
N ALA A 19 -0.13 -4.16 -7.17
CA ALA A 19 0.43 -3.41 -6.05
C ALA A 19 -0.67 -2.70 -5.22
N LEU A 20 -1.68 -2.12 -5.88
CA LEU A 20 -2.86 -1.57 -5.19
C LEU A 20 -3.60 -2.64 -4.37
N HIS A 21 -3.91 -3.79 -4.96
CA HIS A 21 -4.63 -4.86 -4.26
C HIS A 21 -3.82 -5.48 -3.11
N LEU A 22 -2.50 -5.61 -3.30
CA LEU A 22 -1.60 -6.06 -2.24
C LEU A 22 -1.56 -5.05 -1.08
N GLY A 23 -1.49 -3.75 -1.39
CA GLY A 23 -1.58 -2.69 -0.39
C GLY A 23 -2.85 -2.80 0.45
N ALA A 24 -4.01 -3.00 -0.18
CA ALA A 24 -5.28 -3.15 0.52
C ALA A 24 -5.33 -4.40 1.41
N ILE A 25 -4.77 -5.52 0.97
CA ILE A 25 -4.69 -6.75 1.79
C ILE A 25 -3.81 -6.52 3.04
N LEU A 26 -2.69 -5.80 2.88
CA LEU A 26 -1.78 -5.50 3.98
C LEU A 26 -2.37 -4.48 4.94
N GLU A 27 -3.06 -3.47 4.43
CA GLU A 27 -3.81 -2.48 5.22
C GLU A 27 -4.86 -3.16 6.10
N GLN A 28 -5.66 -4.08 5.54
CA GLN A 28 -6.63 -4.86 6.30
C GLN A 28 -6.03 -5.72 7.42
N ARG A 29 -4.72 -6.01 7.34
CA ARG A 29 -3.99 -6.75 8.38
C ARG A 29 -3.33 -5.86 9.42
N GLY A 30 -3.42 -4.54 9.29
CA GLY A 30 -2.68 -3.62 10.13
C GLY A 30 -1.20 -3.46 9.73
N GLU A 31 -0.77 -4.12 8.66
CA GLU A 31 0.60 -4.05 8.11
C GLU A 31 0.77 -2.79 7.26
N LEU A 32 0.29 -1.65 7.77
CA LEU A 32 0.07 -0.51 6.89
C LEU A 32 1.41 0.03 6.34
N LYS A 33 2.57 -0.19 6.99
CA LYS A 33 3.88 0.31 6.49
C LYS A 33 4.25 -0.37 5.18
N GLU A 34 4.02 -1.67 5.08
CA GLU A 34 4.19 -2.41 3.84
C GLU A 34 3.09 -2.00 2.84
N ALA A 35 1.85 -1.79 3.30
CA ALA A 35 0.76 -1.30 2.45
C ALA A 35 1.12 0.04 1.78
N GLY A 36 1.65 1.00 2.54
CA GLY A 36 2.05 2.32 2.06
C GLY A 36 3.16 2.24 1.01
N ARG A 37 4.11 1.31 1.14
CA ARG A 37 5.13 1.06 0.11
C ARG A 37 4.51 0.58 -1.19
N TRP A 38 3.55 -0.35 -1.14
CA TRP A 38 2.89 -0.86 -2.33
C TRP A 38 1.96 0.17 -2.99
N TYR A 39 1.23 0.95 -2.19
CA TYR A 39 0.44 2.06 -2.69
C TYR A 39 1.31 3.14 -3.33
N LEU A 40 2.46 3.48 -2.73
CA LEU A 40 3.40 4.43 -3.32
C LEU A 40 3.96 3.95 -4.66
N THR A 41 4.35 2.69 -4.77
CA THR A 41 4.82 2.10 -6.04
C THR A 41 3.72 2.16 -7.09
N SER A 42 2.51 1.74 -6.75
CA SER A 42 1.35 1.76 -7.65
C SER A 42 1.00 3.19 -8.10
N ALA A 43 1.07 4.17 -7.19
CA ALA A 43 0.83 5.58 -7.48
C ALA A 43 1.90 6.17 -8.42
N LYS A 44 3.18 5.80 -8.22
CA LYS A 44 4.28 6.19 -9.11
C LYS A 44 4.11 5.66 -10.52
N ASP A 45 3.52 4.48 -10.67
CA ASP A 45 3.16 3.87 -11.96
C ASP A 45 1.85 4.42 -12.55
N GLY A 46 1.29 5.49 -11.99
CA GLY A 46 0.13 6.19 -12.52
C GLY A 46 -1.21 5.54 -12.19
N GLU A 47 -1.32 4.76 -11.10
CA GLU A 47 -2.62 4.31 -10.59
C GLU A 47 -3.23 5.36 -9.63
N PRO A 48 -4.24 6.14 -10.08
CA PRO A 48 -4.81 7.22 -9.26
C PRO A 48 -5.50 6.70 -8.00
N ARG A 49 -6.05 5.48 -8.02
CA ARG A 49 -6.66 4.88 -6.82
C ARG A 49 -5.63 4.61 -5.73
N ALA A 50 -4.41 4.28 -6.10
CA ALA A 50 -3.33 4.03 -5.16
C ALA A 50 -2.83 5.33 -4.53
N ALA A 51 -2.80 6.43 -5.29
CA ALA A 51 -2.49 7.74 -4.75
C ALA A 51 -3.54 8.18 -3.71
N CYS A 52 -4.83 7.97 -3.98
CA CYS A 52 -5.88 8.23 -3.01
C CYS A 52 -5.76 7.33 -1.76
N ALA A 53 -5.55 6.02 -1.95
CA ALA A 53 -5.38 5.08 -0.84
C ALA A 53 -4.18 5.45 0.04
N LEU A 54 -3.05 5.83 -0.56
CA LEU A 54 -1.89 6.33 0.18
C LEU A 54 -2.21 7.61 0.95
N GLY A 55 -2.97 8.53 0.35
CA GLY A 55 -3.40 9.75 1.02
C GLY A 55 -4.27 9.48 2.25
N PHE A 56 -5.21 8.53 2.16
CA PHE A 56 -6.02 8.10 3.30
C PHE A 56 -5.17 7.44 4.38
N LEU A 57 -4.27 6.53 3.99
CA LEU A 57 -3.34 5.84 4.88
C LEU A 57 -2.46 6.83 5.66
N LEU A 58 -1.91 7.83 4.97
CA LEU A 58 -1.05 8.85 5.57
C LEU A 58 -1.81 9.81 6.48
N ARG A 59 -3.05 10.16 6.11
CA ARG A 59 -3.91 10.99 6.97
C ARG A 59 -4.25 10.25 8.26
N ASP A 60 -4.67 9.00 8.15
CA ASP A 60 -5.00 8.14 9.29
C ASP A 60 -3.78 7.93 10.21
N ALA A 61 -2.63 7.64 9.61
CA ALA A 61 -1.38 7.52 10.35
C ALA A 61 -0.90 8.84 11.00
N GLY A 62 -1.30 9.99 10.45
CA GLY A 62 -0.97 11.33 10.97
C GLY A 62 -1.95 11.85 12.02
N ASP A 63 -3.18 11.36 12.04
CA ASP A 63 -4.16 11.62 13.10
C ASP A 63 -3.85 10.79 14.37
N GLU A 64 -3.21 9.63 14.23
CA GLU A 64 -2.61 8.93 15.36
C GLU A 64 -1.18 9.44 15.60
N GLU A 65 -0.79 9.71 16.86
CA GLU A 65 0.61 10.00 17.28
C GLU A 65 1.66 9.01 16.73
N SER A 66 1.19 7.89 16.17
CA SER A 66 1.91 6.82 15.51
C SER A 66 2.73 7.22 14.28
N ALA A 67 2.45 8.31 13.54
CA ALA A 67 3.13 8.67 12.27
C ALA A 67 4.67 8.56 12.27
N ALA A 68 5.31 8.86 13.41
CA ALA A 68 6.75 8.74 13.58
C ALA A 68 7.27 7.29 13.41
N VAL A 69 6.46 6.28 13.73
CA VAL A 69 6.80 4.85 13.66
C VAL A 69 6.79 4.31 12.22
N TRP A 70 6.07 4.97 11.33
CA TRP A 70 5.83 4.52 9.95
C TRP A 70 7.07 4.63 9.06
N TRP A 71 7.93 5.61 9.36
CA TRP A 71 9.05 6.00 8.50
C TRP A 71 10.43 5.92 9.19
N LEU A 72 10.49 5.45 10.44
CA LEU A 72 11.73 4.98 11.10
C LEU A 72 12.05 3.53 10.71
#